data_AF-A0A2M7Q8U9-F1
#
_entry.id   AF-A0A2M7Q8U9-F1
#
_cell.length_a   1.000
_cell.length_b   1.000
_cell.length_c   1.000
_cell.angle_alpha   90.00
_cell.angle_beta   90.00
_cell.angle_gamma   90.00
#
_symmetry.space_group_name_H-M   'P 1'
#
loop_
_entity.id
_entity.type
_entity.pdbx_description
1 polymer ?
#
loop_
_entity_poly.entity_id
_entity_poly.type
_entity_poly.pdbx_seq_one_letter_code
_entity_poly.pdbx_strand_id
1 'polypeptide(L)'
;MKKQILAKNERLRADASKLLQKLDLVRLLEKNGWVKFTGSYAANLMNRSDIDVYVVGSWSREKVTRIFVSLLGQLRVKGLLFFDWVKYRHPDFPKAYYIGVKDNFRGEKWKIDIWFLTDPQVKALPFGSWEGLEVSDAQRELIVRFKDYRDRHQLVIPSFRIYVAVLFERLGTIKEIRSYCLNQTKKRP
;
A
#
# COMPACT_ATOMS: atom_id res chain seq x y z
N MET A 1 8.89 -2.24 -24.38
CA MET A 1 9.04 -2.53 -22.94
C MET A 1 8.72 -1.32 -22.04
N LYS A 2 9.40 -0.17 -22.16
CA LYS A 2 9.12 1.06 -21.36
C LYS A 2 7.65 1.52 -21.36
N LYS A 3 7.05 1.66 -22.56
CA LYS A 3 5.64 2.06 -22.71
C LYS A 3 4.64 1.09 -22.05
N GLN A 4 4.96 -0.22 -22.06
CA GLN A 4 4.06 -1.24 -21.49
C GLN A 4 4.02 -1.20 -19.96
N ILE A 5 5.13 -0.87 -19.30
CA ILE A 5 5.23 -0.83 -17.84
C ILE A 5 4.48 0.38 -17.27
N LEU A 6 4.66 1.56 -17.88
CA LEU A 6 3.93 2.77 -17.48
C LEU A 6 2.43 2.63 -17.77
N ALA A 7 2.06 2.07 -18.93
CA ALA A 7 0.66 1.78 -19.25
C ALA A 7 0.02 0.79 -18.25
N LYS A 8 0.77 -0.20 -17.75
CA LYS A 8 0.28 -1.11 -16.69
C LYS A 8 0.01 -0.34 -15.39
N ASN A 9 0.94 0.52 -14.97
CA ASN A 9 0.76 1.35 -13.77
C ASN A 9 -0.50 2.23 -13.89
N GLU A 10 -0.67 2.93 -15.01
CA GLU A 10 -1.82 3.80 -15.27
C GLU A 10 -3.13 3.01 -15.28
N ARG A 11 -3.16 1.87 -15.98
CA ARG A 11 -4.33 0.98 -15.99
C ARG A 11 -4.71 0.53 -14.58
N LEU A 12 -3.74 0.04 -13.81
CA LEU A 12 -3.98 -0.40 -12.44
C LEU A 12 -4.49 0.74 -11.57
N ARG A 13 -3.91 1.93 -11.67
CA ARG A 13 -4.37 3.09 -10.90
C ARG A 13 -5.81 3.48 -11.27
N ALA A 14 -6.14 3.48 -12.57
CA ALA A 14 -7.50 3.76 -13.02
C ALA A 14 -8.50 2.70 -12.54
N ASP A 15 -8.11 1.42 -12.57
CA ASP A 15 -8.94 0.33 -12.08
C ASP A 15 -9.11 0.38 -10.55
N ALA A 16 -8.06 0.76 -9.81
CA ALA A 16 -8.10 0.99 -8.37
C ALA A 16 -9.12 2.09 -8.01
N SER A 17 -9.06 3.23 -8.70
CA SER A 17 -10.01 4.33 -8.47
C SER A 17 -11.45 3.91 -8.78
N LYS A 18 -11.68 3.17 -9.87
CA LYS A 18 -13.01 2.63 -10.21
C LYS A 18 -13.51 1.60 -9.20
N LEU A 19 -12.63 0.75 -8.69
CA LEU A 19 -12.98 -0.21 -7.65
C LEU A 19 -13.36 0.49 -6.35
N LEU A 20 -12.58 1.48 -5.92
CA LEU A 20 -12.87 2.30 -4.73
C LEU A 20 -14.23 3.00 -4.86
N GLN A 21 -14.54 3.54 -6.04
CA GLN A 21 -15.83 4.16 -6.35
C GLN A 21 -16.98 3.14 -6.34
N LYS A 22 -16.81 1.99 -7.01
CA LYS A 22 -17.80 0.90 -7.03
C LYS A 22 -18.16 0.43 -5.62
N LEU A 23 -17.16 0.32 -4.74
CA LEU A 23 -17.34 -0.11 -3.36
C LEU A 23 -17.83 1.01 -2.44
N ASP A 24 -17.84 2.26 -2.92
CA ASP A 24 -18.13 3.45 -2.12
C ASP A 24 -17.31 3.49 -0.81
N LEU A 25 -16.10 2.90 -0.87
CA LEU A 25 -15.35 2.51 0.31
C LEU A 25 -14.87 3.74 1.09
N VAL A 26 -14.45 4.79 0.38
CA VAL A 26 -13.97 6.03 1.00
C VAL A 26 -15.07 6.65 1.86
N ARG A 27 -16.28 6.81 1.32
CA ARG A 27 -17.42 7.37 2.06
C ARG A 27 -17.76 6.53 3.30
N LEU A 28 -17.67 5.20 3.21
CA LEU A 28 -17.93 4.31 4.36
C LEU A 28 -16.90 4.48 5.47
N LEU A 29 -15.62 4.65 5.11
CA LEU A 29 -14.53 4.82 6.07
C LEU A 29 -14.50 6.22 6.68
N GLU A 30 -14.75 7.27 5.88
CA GLU A 30 -14.73 8.67 6.32
C GLU A 30 -15.74 9.00 7.42
N LYS A 31 -16.81 8.22 7.54
CA LYS A 31 -17.77 8.31 8.66
C LYS A 31 -17.12 8.09 10.05
N ASN A 32 -15.94 7.47 10.11
CA ASN A 32 -15.34 7.00 11.35
C ASN A 32 -14.00 7.67 11.69
N GLY A 33 -13.35 8.29 10.71
CA GLY A 33 -12.01 8.89 10.80
C GLY A 33 -11.57 9.44 9.44
N TRP A 34 -10.40 10.07 9.40
CA TRP A 34 -9.88 10.67 8.16
C TRP A 34 -9.21 9.60 7.28
N VAL A 35 -9.63 9.48 6.03
CA VAL A 35 -9.06 8.52 5.09
C VAL A 35 -7.83 9.11 4.40
N LYS A 36 -6.73 8.36 4.42
CA LYS A 36 -5.45 8.73 3.81
C LYS A 36 -4.93 7.57 2.97
N PHE A 37 -4.85 7.76 1.66
CA PHE A 37 -4.26 6.78 0.76
C PHE A 37 -2.74 6.76 0.88
N THR A 38 -2.14 5.59 0.79
CA THR A 38 -0.68 5.43 0.88
C THR A 38 -0.17 4.42 -0.14
N GLY A 39 1.10 4.05 -0.02
CA GLY A 39 1.70 2.98 -0.78
C GLY A 39 1.76 3.28 -2.28
N SER A 40 1.64 2.23 -3.08
CA SER A 40 1.85 2.32 -4.53
C SER A 40 0.73 3.04 -5.28
N TYR A 41 -0.51 2.97 -4.75
CA TYR A 41 -1.66 3.67 -5.32
C TYR A 41 -1.47 5.18 -5.19
N ALA A 42 -1.23 5.69 -3.97
CA ALA A 42 -1.03 7.12 -3.73
C ALA A 42 0.14 7.68 -4.54
N ALA A 43 1.28 6.97 -4.54
CA ALA A 43 2.50 7.42 -5.19
C ALA A 43 2.53 7.25 -6.73
N ASN A 44 1.48 6.72 -7.35
CA ASN A 44 1.45 6.41 -8.80
C ASN A 44 2.60 5.46 -9.21
N LEU A 45 2.80 4.39 -8.43
CA LEU A 45 3.89 3.41 -8.58
C LEU A 45 3.36 1.96 -8.54
N MET A 46 2.12 1.76 -8.98
CA MET A 46 1.43 0.47 -8.97
C MET A 46 2.05 -0.51 -9.99
N ASN A 47 2.36 -1.71 -9.52
CA ASN A 47 2.73 -2.84 -10.38
C ASN A 47 1.90 -4.12 -10.08
N ARG A 48 1.05 -4.03 -9.06
CA ARG A 48 0.13 -5.05 -8.55
C ARG A 48 -1.21 -4.40 -8.18
N SER A 49 -2.25 -5.20 -8.14
CA SER A 49 -3.64 -4.82 -7.81
C SER A 49 -3.84 -4.72 -6.29
N ASP A 50 -3.08 -3.83 -5.64
CA ASP A 50 -3.07 -3.65 -4.18
C ASP A 50 -3.26 -2.17 -3.83
N ILE A 51 -4.13 -1.88 -2.86
CA ILE A 51 -4.46 -0.52 -2.42
C ILE A 51 -4.25 -0.43 -0.91
N ASP A 52 -3.37 0.48 -0.49
CA ASP A 52 -3.11 0.73 0.92
C ASP A 52 -3.86 1.98 1.39
N VAL A 53 -4.60 1.86 2.49
CA VAL A 53 -5.41 2.93 3.08
C VAL A 53 -5.17 3.01 4.58
N TYR A 54 -4.96 4.23 5.08
CA TYR A 54 -5.00 4.55 6.50
C TYR A 54 -6.32 5.23 6.84
N VAL A 55 -6.92 4.82 7.95
CA VAL A 55 -8.04 5.51 8.58
C VAL A 55 -7.52 6.10 9.88
N VAL A 56 -7.39 7.42 9.91
CA VAL A 56 -6.73 8.16 10.98
C VAL A 56 -7.76 8.61 12.02
N GLY A 57 -7.53 8.28 13.28
CA GLY A 57 -8.44 8.60 14.38
C GLY A 57 -8.05 7.92 15.68
N SER A 58 -8.99 7.86 16.63
CA SER A 58 -8.84 7.08 17.87
C SER A 58 -9.62 5.77 17.77
N TRP A 59 -8.96 4.67 18.12
CA TRP A 59 -9.43 3.31 17.82
C TRP A 59 -9.39 2.40 19.05
N SER A 60 -10.54 1.82 19.36
CA SER A 60 -10.66 0.64 20.22
C SER A 60 -11.05 -0.58 19.37
N ARG A 61 -10.86 -1.77 19.92
CA ARG A 61 -11.25 -3.02 19.24
C ARG A 61 -12.75 -3.02 18.93
N GLU A 62 -13.57 -2.54 19.85
CA GLU A 62 -15.03 -2.47 19.73
C GLU A 62 -15.44 -1.50 18.62
N LYS A 63 -14.75 -0.36 18.49
CA LYS A 63 -15.01 0.60 17.41
C LYS A 63 -14.67 -0.01 16.05
N VAL A 64 -13.49 -0.62 15.89
CA VAL A 64 -13.09 -1.20 14.60
C VAL A 64 -13.92 -2.45 14.27
N THR A 65 -14.34 -3.23 15.27
CA THR A 65 -15.25 -4.38 15.07
C THR A 65 -16.60 -3.92 14.52
N ARG A 66 -17.17 -2.82 15.04
CA ARG A 66 -18.40 -2.24 14.50
C ARG A 66 -18.23 -1.79 13.05
N ILE A 67 -17.09 -1.20 12.71
CA ILE A 67 -16.76 -0.85 11.32
C ILE A 67 -16.68 -2.10 10.45
N PHE A 68 -15.98 -3.15 10.90
CA PHE A 68 -15.88 -4.42 10.18
C PHE A 68 -17.25 -5.04 9.89
N VAL A 69 -18.14 -5.11 10.89
CA VAL A 69 -19.52 -5.62 10.71
C VAL A 69 -20.31 -4.75 9.74
N SER A 70 -20.18 -3.42 9.84
CA SER A 70 -20.80 -2.46 8.93
C SER A 70 -20.32 -2.66 7.48
N LEU A 71 -19.01 -2.89 7.27
CA LEU A 71 -18.45 -3.19 5.95
C LEU A 71 -18.92 -4.55 5.44
N LEU A 72 -19.03 -5.57 6.30
CA LEU A 72 -19.54 -6.88 5.93
C LEU A 72 -20.99 -6.83 5.41
N GLY A 73 -21.83 -5.98 6.00
CA GLY A 73 -23.22 -5.79 5.56
C GLY A 73 -23.38 -4.95 4.29
N GLN A 74 -22.42 -4.06 3.98
CA GLN A 74 -22.53 -3.10 2.87
C GLN A 74 -21.70 -3.47 1.64
N LEU A 75 -20.55 -4.12 1.84
CA LEU A 75 -19.64 -4.47 0.75
C LEU A 75 -20.01 -5.83 0.15
N ARG A 76 -20.30 -5.85 -1.15
CA ARG A 76 -20.43 -7.08 -1.94
C ARG A 76 -19.07 -7.49 -2.51
N VAL A 77 -18.23 -8.07 -1.65
CA VAL A 77 -16.85 -8.48 -1.96
C VAL A 77 -16.65 -9.97 -1.69
N LYS A 78 -15.59 -10.56 -2.26
CA LYS A 78 -15.28 -11.98 -2.08
C LYS A 78 -14.79 -12.33 -0.68
N GLY A 79 -14.19 -11.39 0.03
CA GLY A 79 -13.72 -11.64 1.38
C GLY A 79 -13.38 -10.37 2.14
N LEU A 80 -13.61 -10.45 3.45
CA LEU A 80 -13.16 -9.49 4.43
C LEU A 80 -12.37 -10.23 5.50
N LEU A 81 -11.25 -9.65 5.90
CA LEU A 81 -10.37 -10.18 6.95
C LEU A 81 -10.23 -9.13 8.03
N PHE A 82 -10.22 -9.55 9.30
CA PHE A 82 -9.96 -8.68 10.44
C PHE A 82 -8.75 -9.21 11.20
N PHE A 83 -7.81 -8.32 11.52
CA PHE A 83 -6.65 -8.65 12.33
C PHE A 83 -6.45 -7.63 13.44
N ASP A 84 -6.17 -8.15 14.64
CA ASP A 84 -5.87 -7.38 15.84
C ASP A 84 -4.36 -7.43 16.11
N TRP A 85 -3.60 -6.56 15.45
CA TRP A 85 -2.16 -6.40 15.68
C TRP A 85 -1.85 -5.53 16.91
N VAL A 86 -2.87 -5.07 17.65
CA VAL A 86 -2.68 -4.43 18.96
C VAL A 86 -2.38 -5.50 20.00
N LYS A 87 -3.18 -6.57 20.00
CA LYS A 87 -3.04 -7.71 20.90
C LYS A 87 -2.06 -8.76 20.38
N TYR A 88 -2.17 -9.17 19.12
CA TYR A 88 -1.38 -10.25 18.54
C TYR A 88 -0.28 -9.68 17.64
N ARG A 89 0.78 -9.12 18.23
CA ARG A 89 1.80 -8.35 17.51
C ARG A 89 2.52 -9.17 16.41
N HIS A 90 2.73 -8.51 15.27
CA HIS A 90 3.68 -8.94 14.25
C HIS A 90 4.80 -7.89 14.14
N PRO A 91 6.08 -8.28 14.08
CA PRO A 91 7.21 -7.33 14.11
C PRO A 91 7.22 -6.37 12.93
N ASP A 92 6.80 -6.82 11.74
CA ASP A 92 6.78 -5.97 10.54
C ASP A 92 5.54 -5.06 10.42
N PHE A 93 4.58 -5.13 11.35
CA PHE A 93 3.32 -4.39 11.27
C PHE A 93 3.16 -3.35 12.39
N PRO A 94 2.47 -2.23 12.11
CA PRO A 94 2.14 -1.26 13.15
C PRO A 94 1.25 -1.90 14.23
N LYS A 95 1.34 -1.38 15.45
CA LYS A 95 0.47 -1.78 16.57
C LYS A 95 -0.93 -1.20 16.35
N ALA A 96 -1.71 -1.84 15.50
CA ALA A 96 -2.95 -1.28 14.97
C ALA A 96 -3.98 -2.38 14.63
N TYR A 97 -5.22 -1.97 14.38
CA TYR A 97 -6.22 -2.87 13.80
C TYR A 97 -6.13 -2.80 12.28
N TYR A 98 -6.44 -3.92 11.63
CA TYR A 98 -6.38 -4.02 10.18
C TYR A 98 -7.62 -4.73 9.63
N ILE A 99 -8.15 -4.21 8.52
CA ILE A 99 -9.16 -4.87 7.71
C ILE A 99 -8.62 -5.07 6.30
N GLY A 100 -8.64 -6.32 5.83
CA GLY A 100 -8.28 -6.67 4.46
C GLY A 100 -9.53 -6.92 3.63
N VAL A 101 -9.67 -6.23 2.49
CA VAL A 101 -10.74 -6.47 1.50
C VAL A 101 -10.16 -7.27 0.34
N LYS A 102 -10.85 -8.33 -0.08
CA LYS A 102 -10.51 -9.14 -1.26
C LYS A 102 -11.67 -9.14 -2.24
N ASP A 103 -11.42 -8.77 -3.48
CA ASP A 103 -12.43 -8.84 -4.56
C ASP A 103 -11.79 -9.20 -5.90
N ASN A 104 -12.61 -9.57 -6.88
CA ASN A 104 -12.20 -9.64 -8.28
C ASN A 104 -12.79 -8.45 -9.04
N PHE A 105 -11.94 -7.73 -9.76
CA PHE A 105 -12.38 -6.60 -10.57
C PHE A 105 -11.60 -6.58 -11.88
N ARG A 106 -12.31 -6.59 -13.01
CA ARG A 106 -11.76 -6.58 -14.37
C ARG A 106 -10.73 -7.69 -14.62
N GLY A 107 -11.02 -8.90 -14.14
CA GLY A 107 -10.15 -10.08 -14.30
C GLY A 107 -8.98 -10.15 -13.33
N GLU A 108 -8.75 -9.13 -12.51
CA GLU A 108 -7.65 -9.08 -11.54
C GLU A 108 -8.15 -9.38 -10.12
N LYS A 109 -7.30 -10.02 -9.31
CA LYS A 109 -7.54 -10.19 -7.86
C LYS A 109 -7.04 -8.94 -7.14
N TRP A 110 -7.94 -8.25 -6.46
CA TRP A 110 -7.65 -7.04 -5.73
C TRP A 110 -7.55 -7.30 -4.23
N LYS A 111 -6.58 -6.64 -3.60
CA LYS A 111 -6.47 -6.51 -2.15
C LYS A 111 -6.55 -5.02 -1.80
N ILE A 112 -7.31 -4.71 -0.74
CA ILE A 112 -7.32 -3.38 -0.13
C ILE A 112 -6.94 -3.56 1.34
N ASP A 113 -5.82 -2.97 1.73
CA ASP A 113 -5.26 -3.01 3.07
C ASP A 113 -5.68 -1.76 3.83
N ILE A 114 -6.58 -1.91 4.81
CA ILE A 114 -7.11 -0.80 5.61
C ILE A 114 -6.50 -0.88 7.01
N TRP A 115 -5.67 0.11 7.37
CA TRP A 115 -5.07 0.23 8.70
C TRP A 115 -5.73 1.34 9.51
N PHE A 116 -6.11 1.03 10.74
CA PHE A 116 -6.71 1.98 11.69
C PHE A 116 -5.61 2.51 12.61
N LEU A 117 -5.18 3.74 12.37
CA LEU A 117 -4.00 4.35 13.01
C LEU A 117 -4.36 5.66 13.71
N THR A 118 -3.62 5.99 14.76
CA THR A 118 -3.65 7.35 15.33
C THR A 118 -2.75 8.30 14.53
N ASP A 119 -2.98 9.61 14.64
CA ASP A 119 -2.13 10.61 13.97
C ASP A 119 -0.63 10.47 14.36
N PRO A 120 -0.25 10.28 15.65
CA PRO A 120 1.12 9.97 16.03
C PRO A 120 1.68 8.71 15.36
N GLN A 121 0.86 7.66 15.19
CA GLN A 121 1.30 6.44 14.51
C GLN A 121 1.58 6.70 13.03
N VAL A 122 0.72 7.46 12.33
CA VAL A 122 0.95 7.81 10.93
C VAL A 122 2.26 8.61 10.77
N LYS A 123 2.51 9.57 11.67
CA LYS A 123 3.75 10.37 11.67
C LYS A 123 5.00 9.55 11.96
N ALA A 124 4.89 8.51 12.79
CA ALA A 124 5.99 7.62 13.12
C ALA A 124 6.28 6.57 12.03
N LEU A 125 5.35 6.37 11.08
CA LEU A 125 5.59 5.44 9.98
C LEU A 125 6.63 6.00 9.00
N PRO A 126 7.55 5.17 8.50
CA PRO A 126 8.55 5.59 7.51
C PRO A 126 7.92 6.00 6.15
N PHE A 127 6.61 5.78 6.00
CA PHE A 127 5.82 6.07 4.80
C PHE A 127 5.08 7.42 4.88
N GLY A 128 5.07 8.09 6.04
CA GLY A 128 4.34 9.34 6.23
C GLY A 128 4.84 10.49 5.35
N SER A 129 6.04 10.37 4.77
CA SER A 129 6.74 11.42 4.01
C SER A 129 6.56 11.35 2.48
N TRP A 130 5.73 10.46 1.95
CA TRP A 130 5.66 10.23 0.49
C TRP A 130 4.57 11.03 -0.20
N GLU A 131 3.62 11.55 0.57
CA GLU A 131 2.60 12.45 0.06
C GLU A 131 3.24 13.74 -0.42
N GLY A 132 2.92 14.13 -1.65
CA GLY A 132 3.46 15.34 -2.27
C GLY A 132 4.86 15.18 -2.89
N LEU A 133 5.48 14.00 -2.86
CA LEU A 133 6.73 13.78 -3.60
C LEU A 133 6.46 13.79 -5.11
N GLU A 134 7.09 14.74 -5.80
CA GLU A 134 7.14 14.74 -7.26
C GLU A 134 8.07 13.62 -7.74
N VAL A 135 7.47 12.62 -8.39
CA VAL A 135 8.20 11.51 -9.00
C VAL A 135 8.20 11.74 -10.51
N SER A 136 9.39 11.97 -11.09
CA SER A 136 9.53 12.10 -12.54
C SER A 136 9.19 10.79 -13.26
N ASP A 137 8.85 10.87 -14.55
CA ASP A 137 8.57 9.69 -15.38
C ASP A 137 9.73 8.70 -15.42
N ALA A 138 10.98 9.21 -15.43
CA ALA A 138 12.18 8.39 -15.40
C ALA A 138 12.34 7.62 -14.07
N GLN A 139 12.12 8.30 -12.94
CA GLN A 139 12.14 7.65 -11.62
C GLN A 139 11.00 6.64 -11.48
N ARG A 140 9.79 6.99 -11.93
CA ARG A 140 8.63 6.09 -11.92
C ARG A 140 8.92 4.83 -12.73
N GLU A 141 9.44 5.00 -13.94
CA GLU A 141 9.85 3.88 -14.78
C GLU A 141 10.86 2.99 -14.06
N LEU A 142 11.92 3.58 -13.49
CA LEU A 142 12.97 2.82 -12.80
C LEU A 142 12.43 2.05 -11.59
N ILE A 143 11.58 2.68 -10.78
CA ILE A 143 10.96 2.03 -9.62
C ILE A 143 10.06 0.86 -10.05
N VAL A 144 9.18 1.08 -11.02
CA VAL A 144 8.24 0.03 -11.47
C VAL A 144 9.00 -1.10 -12.15
N ARG A 145 10.04 -0.79 -12.94
CA ARG A 145 10.95 -1.79 -13.52
C ARG A 145 11.67 -2.61 -12.45
N PHE A 146 12.18 -1.96 -11.40
CA PHE A 146 12.85 -2.68 -10.32
C PHE A 146 11.88 -3.55 -9.52
N LYS A 147 10.64 -3.10 -9.29
CA LYS A 147 9.62 -3.92 -8.65
C LYS A 147 9.27 -5.17 -9.45
N ASP A 148 9.11 -5.01 -10.77
CA ASP A 148 8.87 -6.13 -11.68
C ASP A 148 10.07 -7.09 -11.71
N TYR A 149 11.30 -6.58 -11.75
CA TYR A 149 12.52 -7.37 -11.58
C TYR A 149 12.51 -8.13 -10.24
N ARG A 150 12.27 -7.44 -9.12
CA ARG A 150 12.18 -8.03 -7.78
C ARG A 150 11.17 -9.18 -7.75
N ASP A 151 10.00 -8.98 -8.36
CA ASP A 151 8.92 -9.97 -8.38
C ASP A 151 9.28 -11.20 -9.21
N ARG A 152 9.87 -11.02 -10.41
CA ARG A 152 10.33 -12.12 -11.26
C ARG A 152 11.46 -12.93 -10.65
N HIS A 153 12.33 -12.27 -9.90
CA HIS A 153 13.47 -12.89 -9.21
C HIS A 153 13.16 -13.28 -7.76
N GLN A 154 11.90 -13.17 -7.31
CA GLN A 154 11.43 -13.55 -5.97
C GLN A 154 12.27 -12.93 -4.83
N LEU A 155 12.76 -11.71 -5.01
CA LEU A 155 13.59 -11.03 -4.02
C LEU A 155 12.73 -10.51 -2.86
N VAL A 156 13.13 -10.78 -1.62
CA VAL A 156 12.46 -10.29 -0.40
C VAL A 156 12.92 -8.85 -0.10
N ILE A 157 12.47 -7.91 -0.93
CA ILE A 157 12.77 -6.47 -0.79
C ILE A 157 11.47 -5.69 -0.62
N PRO A 158 11.23 -5.05 0.55
CA PRO A 158 10.09 -4.17 0.74
C PRO A 158 10.06 -3.04 -0.28
N SER A 159 8.89 -2.73 -0.84
CA SER A 159 8.75 -1.69 -1.88
C SER A 159 9.32 -0.33 -1.47
N PHE A 160 9.24 0.00 -0.18
CA PHE A 160 9.75 1.26 0.34
C PHE A 160 11.26 1.43 0.19
N ARG A 161 12.02 0.34 0.28
CA ARG A 161 13.48 0.38 0.09
C ARG A 161 13.83 0.76 -1.34
N ILE A 162 13.01 0.31 -2.29
CA ILE A 162 13.15 0.65 -3.71
C ILE A 162 12.89 2.14 -3.91
N TYR A 163 11.88 2.69 -3.23
CA TYR A 163 11.56 4.12 -3.33
C TYR A 163 12.68 4.95 -2.73
N VAL A 164 13.20 4.54 -1.57
CA VAL A 164 14.32 5.24 -0.94
C VAL A 164 15.55 5.26 -1.83
N ALA A 165 15.91 4.10 -2.39
CA ALA A 165 17.02 3.96 -3.31
C ALA A 165 16.92 4.88 -4.54
N VAL A 166 15.73 5.06 -5.12
CA VAL A 166 15.57 5.86 -6.34
C VAL A 166 15.33 7.34 -6.05
N LEU A 167 14.48 7.65 -5.08
CA LEU A 167 14.00 9.02 -4.84
C LEU A 167 14.95 9.82 -3.96
N PHE A 168 15.57 9.20 -2.95
CA PHE A 168 16.43 9.88 -2.00
C PHE A 168 17.92 9.62 -2.28
N GLU A 169 18.30 8.37 -2.52
CA GLU A 169 19.69 7.99 -2.83
C GLU A 169 20.07 8.21 -4.30
N ARG A 170 19.08 8.56 -5.14
CA ARG A 170 19.25 8.88 -6.57
C ARG A 170 19.96 7.79 -7.39
N LEU A 171 19.79 6.52 -7.01
CA LEU A 171 20.39 5.39 -7.73
C LEU A 171 19.69 5.18 -9.09
N GLY A 172 20.48 4.99 -10.14
CA GLY A 172 20.01 5.02 -11.53
C GLY A 172 19.85 3.66 -12.19
N THR A 173 20.41 2.59 -11.60
CA THR A 173 20.45 1.27 -12.22
C THR A 173 19.88 0.17 -11.32
N ILE A 174 19.36 -0.89 -11.95
CA ILE A 174 18.88 -2.09 -11.24
C ILE A 174 19.99 -2.68 -10.36
N LYS A 175 21.24 -2.67 -10.82
CA LYS A 175 22.38 -3.21 -10.07
C LYS A 175 22.63 -2.42 -8.79
N GLU A 176 22.67 -1.09 -8.87
CA GLU A 176 22.85 -0.21 -7.71
C GLU A 176 21.72 -0.37 -6.69
N ILE A 177 20.46 -0.31 -7.17
CA ILE A 177 19.27 -0.43 -6.30
C ILE A 177 19.28 -1.79 -5.60
N ARG A 178 19.60 -2.88 -6.31
CA ARG A 178 19.69 -4.22 -5.73
C ARG A 178 20.75 -4.28 -4.64
N SER A 179 21.97 -3.81 -4.93
CA SER A 179 23.07 -3.80 -3.95
C SER A 179 22.69 -3.00 -2.71
N TYR A 180 22.11 -1.81 -2.88
CA TYR A 180 21.65 -0.97 -1.78
C TYR A 180 20.61 -1.70 -0.91
N CYS A 181 19.57 -2.27 -1.53
CA CYS A 181 18.49 -2.94 -0.81
C CYS A 181 18.97 -4.18 -0.04
N LEU A 182 19.87 -4.98 -0.63
CA LEU A 182 20.38 -6.22 -0.03
C LEU A 182 21.42 -5.98 1.08
N ASN A 183 22.22 -4.92 0.97
CA ASN A 183 23.21 -4.58 2.00
C ASN A 183 22.54 -4.09 3.29
N GLN A 184 21.33 -3.51 3.21
CA GLN A 184 20.58 -3.09 4.38
C GLN A 184 19.72 -4.20 5.01
N THR A 185 19.43 -5.28 4.29
CA THR A 185 18.77 -6.47 4.90
C THR A 185 19.66 -7.24 5.87
N LYS A 186 21.00 -7.08 5.79
CA LYS A 186 21.96 -7.68 6.73
C LYS A 186 22.07 -6.94 8.08
N LYS A 187 21.34 -5.83 8.27
CA LYS A 187 21.32 -5.03 9.50
C LYS A 187 19.99 -5.11 10.27
N ARG A 188 19.28 -6.24 10.22
CA ARG A 188 18.23 -6.53 11.21
C ARG A 188 18.89 -7.26 12.38
N PRO A 189 18.94 -6.68 13.60
CA PRO A 189 19.18 -7.47 14.81
C PRO A 189 18.07 -8.51 14.98
#